data_AF-A0A1H0AU42-F1
#
_entry.id   AF-A0A1H0AU42-F1
#
_cell.length_a   1.000
_cell.length_b   1.000
_cell.length_c   1.000
_cell.angle_alpha   90.00
_cell.angle_beta   90.00
_cell.angle_gamma   90.00
#
_symmetry.space_group_name_H-M   'P 1'
#
loop_
_entity.id
_entity.type
_entity.pdbx_description
1 polymer ?
#
loop_
_entity_poly.entity_id
_entity_poly.type
_entity_poly.pdbx_seq_one_letter_code
_entity_poly.pdbx_strand_id
1 'polypeptide(L)'
;MRTGTRGSVALLVLLVVCSGCFGAPDAGVATTTDERGTAGTVDGTLEVHVIAVGQSASTLVITPAGETVLVDSGDWRDDGEIVIDYLERQGVERIDHLVTSHADADHIGGHATVIEHFETAGEGVGAVYDPGIASSSATYERYLDAVEEYDVPLFRTRAGAQLPVEGVDVEVLGPPTEPLANVDRNENSLVFRLAHGNTSVLFTGDAVVVGEQYLVSSYGDGLRSTVLLAGHHGSRSSTGSALLDAVQPRAAVISSAYDSQYGHPHQEVLERLATRSVPAYWTGVHGDVVLRSDGRTVTVLSQQSATTVATALRDAEAVDPRSNDPVAMREQFVADSGRSVDAITPDGGTMTSVAGQLSLVEVHADAAGNDNENLDDEYLTFENTGDSTVDLGGWVLADAAGHRYTFPSGVTLAPGERVTVYTGSGTDGAGELYWGADGAIWNNGGDTVLVSTDEGAVVVEEEYT
;
A
#
# COMPACT_ATOMS: atom_id res chain seq x y z
N MET A 1 -26.26 75.70 4.38
CA MET A 1 -26.71 74.55 3.56
C MET A 1 -25.45 73.78 3.19
N ARG A 2 -25.16 72.55 3.62
CA ARG A 2 -25.95 71.43 4.15
C ARG A 2 -25.47 71.02 5.56
N THR A 3 -26.42 70.53 6.34
CA THR A 3 -26.38 69.98 7.71
C THR A 3 -25.55 68.70 7.79
N GLY A 4 -24.74 68.45 8.84
CA GLY A 4 -25.13 67.71 10.07
C GLY A 4 -25.16 66.20 9.78
N THR A 5 -24.41 65.31 10.44
CA THR A 5 -24.46 65.03 11.88
C THR A 5 -23.30 64.09 12.29
N ARG A 6 -22.72 64.34 13.47
CA ARG A 6 -21.86 63.40 14.19
C ARG A 6 -22.75 62.38 14.91
N GLY A 7 -22.50 61.09 14.73
CA GLY A 7 -23.13 60.00 15.48
C GLY A 7 -22.12 59.38 16.45
N SER A 8 -22.35 59.57 17.74
CA SER A 8 -21.68 58.84 18.82
C SER A 8 -22.38 57.50 19.01
N VAL A 9 -21.65 56.39 18.95
CA VAL A 9 -22.16 55.07 19.34
C VAL A 9 -21.62 54.76 20.74
N ALA A 10 -22.55 54.61 21.68
CA ALA A 10 -22.28 54.21 23.05
C ALA A 10 -22.07 52.70 23.12
N LEU A 11 -20.96 52.28 23.74
CA LEU A 11 -20.65 50.89 24.04
C LEU A 11 -21.42 50.45 25.30
N LEU A 12 -22.42 49.58 25.13
CA LEU A 12 -23.15 48.97 26.23
C LEU A 12 -22.38 47.72 26.68
N VAL A 13 -21.73 47.79 27.84
CA VAL A 13 -21.08 46.64 28.49
C VAL A 13 -22.14 45.90 29.31
N LEU A 14 -22.50 44.69 28.90
CA LEU A 14 -23.37 43.80 29.67
C LEU A 14 -22.49 42.88 30.54
N LEU A 15 -22.43 43.18 31.84
CA LEU A 15 -21.76 42.40 32.87
C LEU A 15 -22.74 41.34 33.39
N VAL A 16 -22.52 40.07 33.02
CA VAL A 16 -23.24 38.93 33.60
C VAL A 16 -22.42 38.41 34.77
N VAL A 17 -22.91 38.66 35.99
CA VAL A 17 -22.41 38.06 37.23
C VAL A 17 -23.26 36.84 37.52
N CYS A 18 -22.70 35.64 37.38
CA CYS A 18 -23.27 34.41 37.91
C CYS A 18 -22.39 33.93 39.07
N SER A 19 -22.86 34.20 40.28
CA SER A 19 -22.36 33.57 41.51
C SER A 19 -23.03 32.21 41.67
N GLY A 20 -22.24 31.15 41.75
CA GLY A 20 -22.70 29.80 42.06
C GLY A 20 -21.58 28.99 42.70
N CYS A 21 -21.64 28.85 44.02
CA CYS A 21 -20.75 28.00 44.82
C CYS A 21 -20.96 26.52 44.48
N PHE A 22 -19.89 25.75 44.22
CA PHE A 22 -19.88 24.31 44.48
C PHE A 22 -18.48 23.87 44.91
N GLY A 23 -18.45 23.07 45.98
CA GLY A 23 -17.24 22.63 46.68
C GLY A 23 -16.44 21.59 45.92
N ALA A 24 -15.14 21.57 46.20
CA ALA A 24 -14.24 20.51 45.77
C ALA A 24 -14.47 19.22 46.57
N PRO A 25 -14.30 18.07 45.91
CA PRO A 25 -13.61 16.95 46.53
C PRO A 25 -12.42 16.46 45.70
N ASP A 26 -11.54 15.80 46.43
CA ASP A 26 -10.21 15.29 46.10
C ASP A 26 -10.00 14.66 44.72
N ALA A 27 -8.80 14.90 44.19
CA ALA A 27 -8.20 14.20 43.08
C ALA A 27 -7.93 12.74 43.44
N GLY A 28 -8.81 11.84 43.02
CA GLY A 28 -8.53 10.42 42.88
C GLY A 28 -7.84 10.17 41.54
N VAL A 29 -6.61 9.66 41.59
CA VAL A 29 -5.88 9.15 40.43
C VAL A 29 -6.63 7.94 39.88
N ALA A 30 -7.35 8.13 38.78
CA ALA A 30 -7.88 7.01 37.99
C ALA A 30 -6.83 6.66 36.94
N THR A 31 -6.10 5.57 37.20
CA THR A 31 -5.37 4.81 36.19
C THR A 31 -6.38 4.31 35.15
N THR A 32 -6.46 4.98 34.02
CA THR A 32 -7.13 4.44 32.84
C THR A 32 -6.23 3.35 32.27
N THR A 33 -6.64 2.10 32.51
CA THR A 33 -6.18 0.94 31.77
C THR A 33 -6.37 1.19 30.29
N ASP A 34 -5.28 1.02 29.54
CA ASP A 34 -5.20 1.02 28.09
C ASP A 34 -6.06 -0.13 27.54
N GLU A 35 -7.34 0.14 27.32
CA GLU A 35 -8.17 -0.70 26.48
C GLU A 35 -7.74 -0.45 25.04
N ARG A 36 -6.85 -1.31 24.53
CA ARG A 36 -6.67 -1.49 23.09
C ARG A 36 -8.03 -1.78 22.49
N GLY A 37 -8.61 -0.76 21.87
CA GLY A 37 -9.89 -0.85 21.18
C GLY A 37 -9.83 -2.00 20.18
N THR A 38 -10.81 -2.88 20.27
CA THR A 38 -11.14 -3.82 19.20
C THR A 38 -11.28 -3.04 17.90
N ALA A 39 -10.46 -3.38 16.89
CA ALA A 39 -10.56 -2.85 15.54
C ALA A 39 -12.01 -2.95 15.05
N GLY A 40 -12.66 -1.79 14.90
CA GLY A 40 -14.00 -1.73 14.35
C GLY A 40 -13.94 -2.14 12.88
N THR A 41 -14.84 -3.02 12.46
CA THR A 41 -15.07 -3.25 11.03
C THR A 41 -15.53 -1.94 10.41
N VAL A 42 -14.73 -1.37 9.52
CA VAL A 42 -15.13 -0.24 8.67
C VAL A 42 -15.88 -0.81 7.46
N ASP A 43 -16.92 -0.11 7.01
CA ASP A 43 -17.77 -0.57 5.91
C ASP A 43 -17.33 0.07 4.58
N GLY A 44 -17.44 -0.70 3.50
CA GLY A 44 -17.15 -0.27 2.13
C GLY A 44 -15.70 -0.53 1.70
N THR A 45 -15.34 -0.03 0.52
CA THR A 45 -14.04 -0.26 -0.11
C THR A 45 -13.38 1.07 -0.41
N LEU A 46 -12.12 1.20 0.00
CA LEU A 46 -11.23 2.26 -0.45
C LEU A 46 -10.51 1.80 -1.72
N GLU A 47 -10.50 2.60 -2.77
CA GLU A 47 -9.67 2.37 -3.96
C GLU A 47 -8.62 3.48 -4.11
N VAL A 48 -7.37 3.13 -4.35
CA VAL A 48 -6.25 4.06 -4.64
C VAL A 48 -5.63 3.65 -5.97
N HIS A 49 -5.81 4.49 -6.99
CA HIS A 49 -5.43 4.25 -8.38
C HIS A 49 -4.20 5.10 -8.71
N VAL A 50 -3.02 4.49 -8.75
CA VAL A 50 -1.80 5.15 -9.23
C VAL A 50 -1.80 5.04 -10.75
N ILE A 51 -2.08 6.17 -11.42
CA ILE A 51 -2.34 6.23 -12.85
C ILE A 51 -1.01 6.24 -13.62
N ALA A 52 -0.90 5.45 -14.68
CA ALA A 52 0.29 5.36 -15.52
C ALA A 52 0.45 6.58 -16.45
N VAL A 53 0.81 7.72 -15.87
CA VAL A 53 1.05 9.00 -16.59
C VAL A 53 2.51 9.19 -17.04
N GLY A 54 3.26 8.10 -17.25
CA GLY A 54 4.67 8.18 -17.66
C GLY A 54 5.59 8.73 -16.56
N GLN A 55 6.52 9.63 -16.91
CA GLN A 55 7.49 10.22 -15.97
C GLN A 55 6.86 11.39 -15.21
N SER A 56 5.75 11.08 -14.53
CA SER A 56 4.90 12.04 -13.83
C SER A 56 4.15 11.32 -12.69
N ALA A 57 3.33 12.05 -11.93
CA ALA A 57 2.48 11.49 -10.89
C ALA A 57 1.03 11.97 -10.99
N SER A 58 0.10 11.01 -10.88
CA SER A 58 -1.32 11.27 -10.67
C SER A 58 -1.91 10.07 -9.93
N THR A 59 -2.70 10.31 -8.89
CA THR A 59 -3.34 9.25 -8.10
C THR A 59 -4.76 9.63 -7.77
N LEU A 60 -5.72 8.82 -8.22
CA LEU A 60 -7.12 8.93 -7.82
C LEU A 60 -7.35 8.08 -6.57
N VAL A 61 -8.05 8.63 -5.59
CA VAL A 61 -8.62 7.88 -4.47
C VAL A 61 -10.14 7.96 -4.55
N ILE A 62 -10.80 6.82 -4.40
CA ILE A 62 -12.26 6.72 -4.24
C ILE A 62 -12.51 6.14 -2.85
N THR A 63 -13.15 6.92 -1.98
CA THR A 63 -13.37 6.51 -0.59
C THR A 63 -14.57 5.57 -0.46
N PRO A 64 -14.71 4.85 0.67
CA PRO A 64 -15.91 4.07 0.95
C PRO A 64 -17.20 4.90 0.97
N ALA A 65 -17.10 6.22 1.22
CA ALA A 65 -18.22 7.15 1.18
C ALA A 65 -18.57 7.60 -0.26
N GLY A 66 -17.73 7.28 -1.25
CA GLY A 66 -17.87 7.68 -2.64
C GLY A 66 -17.24 9.03 -2.97
N GLU A 67 -16.49 9.64 -2.06
CA GLU A 67 -15.75 10.87 -2.33
C GLU A 67 -14.51 10.59 -3.19
N THR A 68 -14.14 11.58 -4.00
CA THR A 68 -12.99 11.51 -4.89
C THR A 68 -11.88 12.46 -4.46
N VAL A 69 -10.68 11.91 -4.27
CA VAL A 69 -9.45 12.69 -4.06
C VAL A 69 -8.53 12.49 -5.26
N LEU A 70 -8.24 13.55 -6.00
CA LEU A 70 -7.20 13.52 -7.02
C LEU A 70 -5.92 14.11 -6.43
N VAL A 71 -4.86 13.31 -6.35
CA VAL A 71 -3.54 13.73 -5.88
C VAL A 71 -2.63 13.87 -7.09
N ASP A 72 -2.19 15.10 -7.37
CA ASP A 72 -1.43 15.45 -8.58
C ASP A 72 -2.19 15.10 -9.88
N SER A 73 -1.63 15.45 -11.04
CA SER A 73 -2.32 15.42 -12.35
C SER A 73 -1.38 15.23 -13.54
N GLY A 74 -0.16 14.77 -13.29
CA GLY A 74 0.86 14.52 -14.32
C GLY A 74 1.53 15.77 -14.89
N ASP A 75 2.20 15.61 -16.05
CA ASP A 75 2.93 16.61 -16.82
C ASP A 75 2.02 17.52 -17.67
N TRP A 76 2.49 18.75 -17.90
CA TRP A 76 1.75 19.82 -18.59
C TRP A 76 1.50 19.58 -20.08
N ARG A 77 2.14 18.59 -20.70
CA ARG A 77 2.03 18.34 -22.14
C ARG A 77 0.70 17.69 -22.49
N ASP A 78 0.51 16.45 -22.04
CA ASP A 78 -0.60 15.60 -22.45
C ASP A 78 -1.26 14.87 -21.27
N ASP A 79 -0.66 14.88 -20.07
CA ASP A 79 -1.13 14.00 -18.98
C ASP A 79 -2.46 14.46 -18.40
N GLY A 80 -2.80 15.76 -18.48
CA GLY A 80 -4.11 16.26 -18.07
C GLY A 80 -5.27 15.56 -18.79
N GLU A 81 -5.15 15.34 -20.10
CA GLU A 81 -6.15 14.61 -20.89
C GLU A 81 -6.16 13.11 -20.54
N ILE A 82 -4.97 12.52 -20.33
CA ILE A 82 -4.86 11.11 -19.90
C ILE A 82 -5.56 10.89 -18.55
N VAL A 83 -5.38 11.82 -17.61
CA VAL A 83 -6.01 11.80 -16.30
C VAL A 83 -7.52 11.99 -16.43
N ILE A 84 -8.00 12.98 -17.18
CA ILE A 84 -9.44 13.18 -17.43
C ILE A 84 -10.07 11.92 -18.02
N ASP A 85 -9.48 11.37 -19.09
CA ASP A 85 -9.94 10.15 -19.74
C ASP A 85 -10.01 8.97 -18.73
N TYR A 86 -9.04 8.87 -17.82
CA TYR A 86 -9.04 7.85 -16.78
C TYR A 86 -10.17 8.05 -15.77
N LEU A 87 -10.34 9.28 -15.26
CA LEU A 87 -11.36 9.65 -14.29
C LEU A 87 -12.78 9.39 -14.85
N GLU A 88 -13.05 9.78 -16.10
CA GLU A 88 -14.33 9.51 -16.77
C GLU A 88 -14.60 8.00 -16.90
N ARG A 89 -13.58 7.18 -17.19
CA ARG A 89 -13.72 5.71 -17.23
C ARG A 89 -14.03 5.10 -15.86
N GLN A 90 -13.57 5.73 -14.78
CA GLN A 90 -13.96 5.33 -13.42
C GLN A 90 -15.34 5.87 -13.01
N GLY A 91 -16.02 6.63 -13.88
CA GLY A 91 -17.32 7.24 -13.59
C GLY A 91 -17.22 8.43 -12.64
N VAL A 92 -16.05 9.08 -12.56
CA VAL A 92 -15.85 10.27 -11.74
C VAL A 92 -16.47 11.46 -12.46
N GLU A 93 -17.52 12.03 -11.87
CA GLU A 93 -18.20 13.24 -12.37
C GLU A 93 -17.80 14.49 -11.58
N ARG A 94 -17.24 14.32 -10.38
CA ARG A 94 -16.82 15.39 -9.45
C ARG A 94 -15.45 15.07 -8.87
N ILE A 95 -14.62 16.07 -8.61
CA ILE A 95 -13.43 15.95 -7.76
C ILE A 95 -13.72 16.62 -6.43
N ASP A 96 -13.95 15.87 -5.35
CA ASP A 96 -14.24 16.49 -4.05
C ASP A 96 -13.01 17.19 -3.47
N HIS A 97 -11.83 16.58 -3.64
CA HIS A 97 -10.56 17.10 -3.15
C HIS A 97 -9.46 16.98 -4.21
N LEU A 98 -8.96 18.12 -4.70
CA LEU A 98 -7.74 18.17 -5.49
C LEU A 98 -6.56 18.43 -4.55
N VAL A 99 -5.62 17.51 -4.46
CA VAL A 99 -4.47 17.59 -3.56
C VAL A 99 -3.21 17.79 -4.40
N THR A 100 -2.51 18.89 -4.14
CA THR A 100 -1.23 19.20 -4.78
C THR A 100 -0.10 18.77 -3.85
N SER A 101 0.77 17.85 -4.30
CA SER A 101 1.98 17.53 -3.54
C SER A 101 2.95 18.71 -3.55
N HIS A 102 3.32 19.22 -4.72
CA HIS A 102 4.17 20.39 -4.91
C HIS A 102 4.05 20.92 -6.35
N ALA A 103 4.58 22.12 -6.60
CA ALA A 103 4.34 22.87 -7.84
C ALA A 103 5.27 22.53 -9.02
N ASP A 104 5.84 21.32 -9.08
CA ASP A 104 6.61 20.86 -10.25
C ASP A 104 5.69 20.35 -11.36
N ALA A 105 6.17 20.49 -12.60
CA ALA A 105 5.30 20.41 -13.76
C ALA A 105 4.79 19.00 -14.04
N ASP A 106 5.51 17.97 -13.59
CA ASP A 106 5.19 16.54 -13.62
C ASP A 106 4.21 16.11 -12.50
N HIS A 107 3.75 17.07 -11.69
CA HIS A 107 2.72 16.90 -10.66
C HIS A 107 1.49 17.77 -10.94
N ILE A 108 1.68 19.08 -11.13
CA ILE A 108 0.58 20.03 -11.35
C ILE A 108 0.29 20.31 -12.82
N GLY A 109 0.93 19.60 -13.74
CA GLY A 109 0.87 19.85 -15.17
C GLY A 109 -0.54 19.84 -15.73
N GLY A 110 -1.35 18.87 -15.30
CA GLY A 110 -2.76 18.74 -15.68
C GLY A 110 -3.74 19.56 -14.84
N HIS A 111 -3.34 20.22 -13.74
CA HIS A 111 -4.28 20.84 -12.79
C HIS A 111 -5.24 21.83 -13.48
N ALA A 112 -4.71 22.74 -14.31
CA ALA A 112 -5.53 23.74 -14.99
C ALA A 112 -6.59 23.09 -15.90
N THR A 113 -6.17 22.10 -16.71
CA THR A 113 -7.06 21.36 -17.63
C THR A 113 -8.10 20.55 -16.86
N VAL A 114 -7.70 19.87 -15.78
CA VAL A 114 -8.61 19.09 -14.92
C VAL A 114 -9.65 20.00 -14.28
N ILE A 115 -9.24 21.12 -13.69
CA ILE A 115 -10.16 22.09 -13.09
C ILE A 115 -11.15 22.60 -14.13
N GLU A 116 -10.67 23.09 -15.28
CA GLU A 116 -11.52 23.56 -16.37
C GLU A 116 -12.51 22.48 -16.83
N HIS A 117 -12.06 21.24 -17.01
CA HIS A 117 -12.92 20.15 -17.44
C HIS A 117 -14.04 19.86 -16.44
N PHE A 118 -13.72 19.64 -15.16
CA PHE A 118 -14.72 19.27 -14.17
C PHE A 118 -15.66 20.43 -13.83
N GLU A 119 -15.22 21.68 -13.91
CA GLU A 119 -16.07 22.86 -13.69
C GLU A 119 -16.99 23.17 -14.88
N THR A 120 -16.61 22.78 -16.10
CA THR A 120 -17.40 23.08 -17.31
C THR A 120 -18.23 21.90 -17.84
N ALA A 121 -17.75 20.66 -17.65
CA ALA A 121 -18.35 19.43 -18.17
C ALA A 121 -18.75 18.43 -17.08
N GLY A 122 -18.16 18.53 -15.89
CA GLY A 122 -18.49 17.70 -14.72
C GLY A 122 -19.38 18.42 -13.70
N GLU A 123 -19.33 17.95 -12.46
CA GLU A 123 -20.00 18.51 -11.30
C GLU A 123 -19.06 19.38 -10.43
N GLY A 124 -17.89 19.78 -10.95
CA GLY A 124 -16.96 20.71 -10.32
C GLY A 124 -15.87 20.09 -9.45
N VAL A 125 -15.02 20.96 -8.91
CA VAL A 125 -13.93 20.68 -7.96
C VAL A 125 -14.30 21.28 -6.60
N GLY A 126 -14.38 20.45 -5.56
CA GLY A 126 -14.83 20.86 -4.23
C GLY A 126 -13.85 21.80 -3.53
N ALA A 127 -12.58 21.42 -3.45
CA ALA A 127 -11.52 22.23 -2.90
C ALA A 127 -10.14 21.76 -3.36
N VAL A 128 -9.18 22.68 -3.38
CA VAL A 128 -7.77 22.40 -3.61
C VAL A 128 -6.96 22.53 -2.33
N TYR A 129 -6.08 21.57 -2.06
CA TYR A 129 -5.17 21.54 -0.92
C TYR A 129 -3.72 21.61 -1.41
N ASP A 130 -3.04 22.71 -1.13
CA ASP A 130 -1.70 23.04 -1.65
C ASP A 130 -0.73 23.37 -0.50
N PRO A 131 0.56 22.98 -0.54
CA PRO A 131 1.52 23.27 0.55
C PRO A 131 1.79 24.78 0.75
N GLY A 132 1.41 25.62 -0.21
CA GLY A 132 1.64 27.06 -0.28
C GLY A 132 3.11 27.39 -0.50
N ILE A 133 3.80 26.61 -1.32
CA ILE A 133 5.18 26.87 -1.76
C ILE A 133 5.12 27.28 -3.23
N ALA A 134 5.25 28.59 -3.46
CA ALA A 134 5.07 29.16 -4.79
C ALA A 134 6.16 28.72 -5.77
N SER A 135 5.78 28.60 -7.04
CA SER A 135 6.68 28.46 -8.18
C SER A 135 6.52 29.67 -9.11
N SER A 136 7.52 29.95 -9.94
CA SER A 136 7.45 30.98 -10.99
C SER A 136 7.27 30.36 -12.38
N SER A 137 6.84 29.11 -12.46
CA SER A 137 6.62 28.41 -13.72
C SER A 137 5.29 28.85 -14.35
N ALA A 138 5.23 28.85 -15.68
CA ALA A 138 3.98 29.08 -16.39
C ALA A 138 2.92 28.01 -16.07
N THR A 139 3.34 26.81 -15.69
CA THR A 139 2.43 25.74 -15.24
C THR A 139 1.73 26.12 -13.94
N TYR A 140 2.48 26.63 -12.96
CA TYR A 140 1.91 27.08 -11.69
C TYR A 140 1.02 28.32 -11.86
N GLU A 141 1.41 29.26 -12.72
CA GLU A 141 0.56 30.41 -13.07
C GLU A 141 -0.78 29.95 -13.67
N ARG A 142 -0.79 29.05 -14.66
CA ARG A 142 -2.04 28.54 -15.26
C ARG A 142 -2.92 27.80 -14.26
N TYR A 143 -2.32 27.03 -13.35
CA TYR A 143 -3.07 26.36 -12.29
C TYR A 143 -3.77 27.37 -11.39
N LEU A 144 -3.07 28.42 -10.92
CA LEU A 144 -3.68 29.46 -10.10
C LEU A 144 -4.72 30.29 -10.87
N ASP A 145 -4.47 30.58 -12.15
CA ASP A 145 -5.44 31.25 -13.01
C ASP A 145 -6.73 30.43 -13.14
N ALA A 146 -6.64 29.10 -13.28
CA ALA A 146 -7.82 28.22 -13.32
C ALA A 146 -8.56 28.20 -11.97
N VAL A 147 -7.84 28.12 -10.85
CA VAL A 147 -8.45 28.23 -9.51
C VAL A 147 -9.21 29.55 -9.35
N GLU A 148 -8.65 30.67 -9.82
CA GLU A 148 -9.30 31.98 -9.74
C GLU A 148 -10.49 32.10 -10.70
N GLU A 149 -10.35 31.68 -11.95
CA GLU A 149 -11.40 31.77 -12.98
C GLU A 149 -12.66 31.00 -12.59
N TYR A 150 -12.49 29.81 -11.99
CA TYR A 150 -13.59 28.94 -11.60
C TYR A 150 -13.99 29.06 -10.11
N ASP A 151 -13.40 30.01 -9.35
CA ASP A 151 -13.69 30.26 -7.93
C ASP A 151 -13.56 29.00 -7.04
N VAL A 152 -12.57 28.15 -7.34
CA VAL A 152 -12.34 26.91 -6.59
C VAL A 152 -11.68 27.25 -5.25
N PRO A 153 -12.22 26.79 -4.10
CA PRO A 153 -11.60 27.03 -2.80
C PRO A 153 -10.19 26.47 -2.72
N LEU A 154 -9.19 27.32 -2.46
CA LEU A 154 -7.78 26.93 -2.30
C LEU A 154 -7.31 27.07 -0.85
N PHE A 155 -6.87 25.96 -0.26
CA PHE A 155 -6.36 25.88 1.11
C PHE A 155 -4.86 25.65 1.14
N ARG A 156 -4.16 26.54 1.83
CA ARG A 156 -2.77 26.29 2.24
C ARG A 156 -2.74 25.24 3.33
N THR A 157 -2.15 24.09 3.02
CA THR A 157 -2.22 22.87 3.84
C THR A 157 -0.83 22.49 4.34
N ARG A 158 -0.74 22.16 5.63
CA ARG A 158 0.53 21.90 6.34
C ARG A 158 0.32 20.81 7.39
N ALA A 159 1.43 20.29 7.93
CA ALA A 159 1.43 19.30 9.01
C ALA A 159 0.43 19.64 10.12
N GLY A 160 -0.39 18.66 10.50
CA GLY A 160 -1.45 18.80 11.50
C GLY A 160 -2.77 19.41 10.99
N ALA A 161 -2.85 19.82 9.72
CA ALA A 161 -4.13 20.16 9.10
C ALA A 161 -5.04 18.94 8.97
N GLN A 162 -6.34 19.17 8.96
CA GLN A 162 -7.35 18.15 8.68
C GLN A 162 -7.79 18.29 7.22
N LEU A 163 -7.77 17.20 6.46
CA LEU A 163 -8.50 17.08 5.20
C LEU A 163 -9.82 16.37 5.52
N PRO A 164 -10.97 17.03 5.36
CA PRO A 164 -12.27 16.46 5.71
C PRO A 164 -12.76 15.52 4.61
N VAL A 165 -12.04 14.41 4.41
CA VAL A 165 -12.41 13.36 3.45
C VAL A 165 -13.28 12.33 4.16
N GLU A 166 -14.50 12.12 3.71
CA GLU A 166 -15.46 11.17 4.27
C GLU A 166 -15.05 9.72 3.98
N GLY A 167 -15.27 8.84 4.97
CA GLY A 167 -15.03 7.39 4.85
C GLY A 167 -13.60 6.94 5.11
N VAL A 168 -12.64 7.86 5.31
CA VAL A 168 -11.24 7.56 5.60
C VAL A 168 -10.66 8.54 6.63
N ASP A 169 -9.60 8.15 7.31
CA ASP A 169 -8.82 9.04 8.17
C ASP A 169 -7.61 9.58 7.40
N VAL A 170 -7.46 10.90 7.33
CA VAL A 170 -6.32 11.56 6.67
C VAL A 170 -5.49 12.35 7.67
N GLU A 171 -4.22 11.98 7.80
CA GLU A 171 -3.23 12.67 8.64
C GLU A 171 -2.23 13.42 7.76
N VAL A 172 -2.23 14.76 7.79
CA VAL A 172 -1.23 15.57 7.10
C VAL A 172 0.04 15.65 7.93
N LEU A 173 1.13 15.13 7.38
CA LEU A 173 2.42 14.96 8.05
C LEU A 173 3.42 16.07 7.67
N GLY A 174 3.35 16.59 6.45
CA GLY A 174 4.25 17.62 5.94
C GLY A 174 3.59 18.48 4.87
N PRO A 175 4.15 19.65 4.53
CA PRO A 175 5.33 20.24 5.15
C PRO A 175 5.02 20.89 6.52
N PRO A 176 6.03 21.13 7.38
CA PRO A 176 5.84 21.87 8.64
C PRO A 176 5.41 23.33 8.41
N THR A 177 5.03 24.03 9.48
CA THR A 177 4.63 25.46 9.41
C THR A 177 5.73 26.33 8.80
N GLU A 178 6.97 26.13 9.24
CA GLU A 178 8.15 26.76 8.65
C GLU A 178 8.69 25.90 7.50
N PRO A 179 8.80 26.43 6.27
CA PRO A 179 9.28 25.65 5.15
C PRO A 179 10.70 25.08 5.33
N LEU A 180 10.89 23.86 4.84
CA LEU A 180 12.17 23.15 4.84
C LEU A 180 13.09 23.65 3.73
N ALA A 181 14.39 23.39 3.89
CA ALA A 181 15.41 23.48 2.85
C ALA A 181 15.36 24.75 1.96
N ASN A 182 15.18 25.94 2.57
CA ASN A 182 15.04 27.21 1.84
C ASN A 182 13.90 27.20 0.80
N VAL A 183 12.71 26.74 1.20
CA VAL A 183 11.50 26.67 0.36
C VAL A 183 11.66 25.80 -0.89
N ASP A 184 12.57 24.82 -0.88
CA ASP A 184 12.65 23.80 -1.93
C ASP A 184 11.31 23.07 -2.06
N ARG A 185 10.79 22.96 -3.28
CA ARG A 185 9.42 22.49 -3.52
C ARG A 185 9.26 21.02 -3.16
N ASN A 186 10.21 20.18 -3.56
CA ASN A 186 10.19 18.74 -3.35
C ASN A 186 10.33 18.44 -1.86
N GLU A 187 11.26 19.10 -1.17
CA GLU A 187 11.42 18.98 0.29
C GLU A 187 10.22 19.49 1.09
N ASN A 188 9.34 20.29 0.46
CA ASN A 188 8.10 20.78 1.06
C ASN A 188 6.85 20.19 0.39
N SER A 189 6.97 18.97 -0.17
CA SER A 189 5.81 18.22 -0.65
C SER A 189 4.75 18.08 0.45
N LEU A 190 3.48 18.16 0.07
CA LEU A 190 2.37 17.81 0.94
C LEU A 190 2.37 16.29 1.13
N VAL A 191 2.74 15.87 2.34
CA VAL A 191 2.86 14.46 2.73
C VAL A 191 1.71 14.12 3.66
N PHE A 192 0.99 13.04 3.38
CA PHE A 192 -0.10 12.59 4.23
C PHE A 192 -0.22 11.07 4.26
N ARG A 193 -0.74 10.56 5.38
CA ARG A 193 -1.14 9.17 5.54
C ARG A 193 -2.65 9.07 5.45
N LEU A 194 -3.15 8.19 4.59
CA LEU A 194 -4.57 7.89 4.48
C LEU A 194 -4.82 6.50 5.07
N ALA A 195 -5.75 6.38 6.00
CA ALA A 195 -6.10 5.13 6.66
C ALA A 195 -7.57 4.75 6.44
N HIS A 196 -7.80 3.46 6.21
CA HIS A 196 -9.12 2.84 6.13
C HIS A 196 -9.06 1.57 6.97
N GLY A 197 -9.75 1.57 8.12
CA GLY A 197 -9.65 0.51 9.11
C GLY A 197 -8.20 0.30 9.57
N ASN A 198 -7.70 -0.92 9.46
CA ASN A 198 -6.33 -1.30 9.79
C ASN A 198 -5.35 -1.13 8.62
N THR A 199 -5.82 -0.71 7.44
CA THR A 199 -4.96 -0.48 6.27
C THR A 199 -4.59 0.99 6.13
N SER A 200 -3.43 1.28 5.55
CA SER A 200 -3.02 2.66 5.28
C SER A 200 -2.07 2.80 4.10
N VAL A 201 -2.10 3.97 3.47
CA VAL A 201 -1.23 4.36 2.35
C VAL A 201 -0.50 5.66 2.71
N LEU A 202 0.82 5.68 2.53
CA LEU A 202 1.64 6.89 2.72
C LEU A 202 1.95 7.55 1.38
N PHE A 203 1.53 8.80 1.22
CA PHE A 203 1.80 9.65 0.07
C PHE A 203 2.95 10.59 0.42
N THR A 204 4.09 10.42 -0.26
CA THR A 204 5.32 11.18 0.07
C THR A 204 5.62 12.33 -0.90
N GLY A 205 4.88 12.43 -2.00
CA GLY A 205 5.21 13.34 -3.09
C GLY A 205 6.66 13.16 -3.52
N ASP A 206 7.38 14.27 -3.62
CA ASP A 206 8.80 14.27 -4.00
C ASP A 206 9.74 14.59 -2.86
N ALA A 207 9.29 14.39 -1.60
CA ALA A 207 10.15 14.54 -0.44
C ALA A 207 11.48 13.80 -0.66
N VAL A 208 12.60 14.53 -0.49
CA VAL A 208 13.94 13.98 -0.61
C VAL A 208 14.59 13.96 0.78
N VAL A 209 15.88 14.20 0.90
CA VAL A 209 16.65 13.95 2.12
C VAL A 209 16.14 14.76 3.34
N VAL A 210 15.89 16.06 3.21
CA VAL A 210 15.49 16.90 4.36
C VAL A 210 14.04 16.65 4.76
N GLY A 211 13.14 16.49 3.78
CA GLY A 211 11.74 16.16 3.98
C GLY A 211 11.57 14.80 4.66
N GLU A 212 12.26 13.76 4.17
CA GLU A 212 12.25 12.44 4.82
C GLU A 212 12.83 12.48 6.22
N GLN A 213 13.91 13.22 6.44
CA GLN A 213 14.47 13.39 7.79
C GLN A 213 13.48 14.08 8.73
N TYR A 214 12.77 15.11 8.26
CA TYR A 214 11.71 15.75 9.02
C TYR A 214 10.59 14.76 9.38
N LEU A 215 10.12 13.94 8.43
CA LEU A 215 9.09 12.95 8.68
C LEU A 215 9.54 11.95 9.76
N VAL A 216 10.70 11.33 9.58
CA VAL A 216 11.21 10.30 10.50
C VAL A 216 11.45 10.89 11.90
N SER A 217 12.03 12.08 11.99
CA SER A 217 12.31 12.71 13.28
C SER A 217 11.06 13.20 14.02
N SER A 218 10.01 13.56 13.28
CA SER A 218 8.78 14.08 13.87
C SER A 218 7.81 12.98 14.27
N TYR A 219 7.72 11.91 13.47
CA TYR A 219 6.66 10.90 13.61
C TYR A 219 7.16 9.50 13.98
N GLY A 220 8.40 9.12 13.63
CA GLY A 220 8.96 7.80 13.93
C GLY A 220 8.02 6.66 13.52
N ASP A 221 7.67 5.78 14.47
CA ASP A 221 6.74 4.67 14.26
C ASP A 221 5.32 5.10 13.83
N GLY A 222 4.96 6.38 14.01
CA GLY A 222 3.72 6.96 13.48
C GLY A 222 3.66 6.96 11.95
N LEU A 223 4.78 6.73 11.26
CA LEU A 223 4.83 6.60 9.80
C LEU A 223 4.42 5.22 9.30
N ARG A 224 4.23 4.24 10.19
CA ARG A 224 3.85 2.87 9.81
C ARG A 224 2.66 2.88 8.86
N SER A 225 2.88 2.36 7.66
CA SER A 225 1.87 2.36 6.61
C SER A 225 1.87 1.05 5.84
N THR A 226 0.70 0.53 5.50
CA THR A 226 0.57 -0.75 4.79
C THR A 226 1.21 -0.69 3.40
N VAL A 227 0.96 0.40 2.66
CA VAL A 227 1.55 0.65 1.34
C VAL A 227 2.28 1.99 1.33
N LEU A 228 3.43 2.04 0.66
CA LEU A 228 4.20 3.27 0.42
C LEU A 228 4.10 3.67 -1.05
N LEU A 229 3.68 4.89 -1.34
CA LEU A 229 3.97 5.51 -2.64
C LEU A 229 5.40 6.07 -2.58
N ALA A 230 6.30 5.46 -3.35
CA ALA A 230 7.71 5.79 -3.34
C ALA A 230 7.94 7.22 -3.81
N GLY A 231 8.71 7.98 -3.04
CA GLY A 231 8.89 9.40 -3.30
C GLY A 231 9.71 9.69 -4.55
N HIS A 232 9.42 10.83 -5.19
CA HIS A 232 10.23 11.38 -6.29
C HIS A 232 10.47 10.37 -7.39
N HIS A 233 9.40 9.67 -7.80
CA HIS A 233 9.40 8.72 -8.90
C HIS A 233 10.35 7.51 -8.72
N GLY A 234 10.88 7.30 -7.52
CA GLY A 234 11.97 6.35 -7.25
C GLY A 234 13.37 6.95 -7.47
N SER A 235 13.54 8.25 -7.19
CA SER A 235 14.85 8.90 -7.19
C SER A 235 15.76 8.35 -6.10
N ARG A 236 17.07 8.24 -6.38
CA ARG A 236 18.08 7.77 -5.40
C ARG A 236 18.14 8.63 -4.13
N SER A 237 17.67 9.88 -4.20
CA SER A 237 17.60 10.86 -3.10
C SER A 237 16.35 10.72 -2.21
N SER A 238 15.40 9.87 -2.61
CA SER A 238 14.17 9.58 -1.87
C SER A 238 14.05 8.09 -1.60
N THR A 239 12.98 7.72 -0.91
CA THR A 239 12.73 6.38 -0.38
C THR A 239 13.98 5.89 0.35
N GLY A 240 14.46 6.71 1.30
CA GLY A 240 15.66 6.44 2.08
C GLY A 240 15.47 5.28 3.06
N SER A 241 16.59 4.66 3.48
CA SER A 241 16.55 3.54 4.44
C SER A 241 15.83 3.91 5.74
N ALA A 242 16.08 5.10 6.29
CA ALA A 242 15.45 5.54 7.54
C ALA A 242 13.93 5.71 7.42
N LEU A 243 13.46 6.19 6.25
CA LEU A 243 12.02 6.27 5.96
C LEU A 243 11.44 4.85 5.87
N LEU A 244 12.05 3.96 5.07
CA LEU A 244 11.58 2.58 4.93
C LEU A 244 11.56 1.82 6.25
N ASP A 245 12.53 2.05 7.13
CA ASP A 245 12.60 1.44 8.46
C ASP A 245 11.48 1.92 9.39
N ALA A 246 11.06 3.18 9.26
CA ALA A 246 9.95 3.75 10.02
C ALA A 246 8.57 3.37 9.44
N VAL A 247 8.44 3.34 8.11
CA VAL A 247 7.19 3.04 7.41
C VAL A 247 6.88 1.55 7.44
N GLN A 248 7.89 0.68 7.32
CA GLN A 248 7.76 -0.77 7.24
C GLN A 248 6.65 -1.24 6.27
N PRO A 249 6.66 -0.78 5.00
CA PRO A 249 5.57 -1.07 4.08
C PRO A 249 5.57 -2.53 3.66
N ARG A 250 4.37 -3.06 3.35
CA ARG A 250 4.20 -4.41 2.80
C ARG A 250 4.26 -4.44 1.28
N ALA A 251 3.94 -3.32 0.64
CA ALA A 251 4.21 -3.11 -0.77
C ALA A 251 4.60 -1.64 -1.01
N ALA A 252 5.34 -1.39 -2.08
CA ALA A 252 5.62 -0.05 -2.57
C ALA A 252 5.08 0.12 -4.00
N VAL A 253 4.54 1.29 -4.32
CA VAL A 253 4.17 1.65 -5.70
C VAL A 253 5.07 2.80 -6.15
N ILE A 254 5.60 2.70 -7.36
CA ILE A 254 6.52 3.66 -7.98
C ILE A 254 5.85 4.21 -9.24
N SER A 255 5.61 5.52 -9.28
CA SER A 255 5.12 6.20 -10.50
C SER A 255 6.29 6.76 -11.31
N SER A 256 6.61 6.14 -12.44
CA SER A 256 7.57 6.66 -13.43
C SER A 256 7.50 5.92 -14.76
N ALA A 257 7.99 6.55 -15.83
CA ALA A 257 8.07 5.91 -17.15
C ALA A 257 9.15 4.82 -17.19
N TYR A 258 8.90 3.76 -17.96
CA TYR A 258 9.88 2.70 -18.22
C TYR A 258 11.23 3.25 -18.69
N ASP A 259 11.18 4.16 -19.65
CA ASP A 259 12.29 4.83 -20.30
C ASP A 259 12.53 6.25 -19.76
N SER A 260 12.27 6.46 -18.46
CA SER A 260 12.50 7.73 -17.77
C SER A 260 13.84 8.38 -18.15
N GLN A 261 13.79 9.62 -18.64
CA GLN A 261 14.98 10.42 -18.95
C GLN A 261 15.92 10.68 -17.76
N TYR A 262 15.41 10.54 -16.53
CA TYR A 262 16.17 10.69 -15.29
C TYR A 262 16.77 9.39 -14.74
N GLY A 263 16.49 8.24 -15.38
CA GLY A 263 16.88 6.93 -14.86
C GLY A 263 16.03 6.45 -13.67
N HIS A 264 14.78 6.90 -13.53
CA HIS A 264 13.83 6.42 -12.53
C HIS A 264 13.15 5.10 -12.92
N PRO A 265 12.87 4.21 -11.95
CA PRO A 265 13.39 4.21 -10.58
C PRO A 265 14.89 3.85 -10.52
N HIS A 266 15.65 4.54 -9.69
CA HIS A 266 17.08 4.25 -9.54
C HIS A 266 17.31 2.87 -8.90
N GLN A 267 18.37 2.18 -9.34
CA GLN A 267 18.76 0.87 -8.82
C GLN A 267 18.93 0.89 -7.29
N GLU A 268 19.46 1.98 -6.73
CA GLU A 268 19.64 2.14 -5.29
C GLU A 268 18.32 2.10 -4.50
N VAL A 269 17.21 2.57 -5.08
CA VAL A 269 15.87 2.48 -4.46
C VAL A 269 15.35 1.05 -4.53
N LEU A 270 15.50 0.41 -5.68
CA LEU A 270 15.09 -0.98 -5.90
C LEU A 270 15.83 -1.94 -4.94
N GLU A 271 17.12 -1.71 -4.72
CA GLU A 271 17.93 -2.47 -3.77
C GLU A 271 17.51 -2.27 -2.31
N ARG A 272 17.13 -1.04 -1.92
CA ARG A 272 16.62 -0.77 -0.55
C ARG A 272 15.30 -1.48 -0.28
N LEU A 273 14.42 -1.55 -1.28
CA LEU A 273 13.15 -2.28 -1.22
C LEU A 273 13.40 -3.79 -1.16
N ALA A 274 14.24 -4.32 -2.07
CA ALA A 274 14.58 -5.74 -2.12
C ALA A 274 15.26 -6.24 -0.84
N THR A 275 16.16 -5.45 -0.23
CA THR A 275 16.83 -5.80 1.04
C THR A 275 15.83 -5.96 2.20
N ARG A 276 14.65 -5.34 2.09
CA ARG A 276 13.56 -5.43 3.07
C ARG A 276 12.45 -6.39 2.62
N SER A 277 12.67 -7.11 1.51
CA SER A 277 11.67 -7.99 0.89
C SER A 277 10.34 -7.28 0.61
N VAL A 278 10.39 -5.99 0.27
CA VAL A 278 9.21 -5.21 -0.08
C VAL A 278 8.93 -5.39 -1.59
N PRO A 279 7.82 -6.04 -1.99
CA PRO A 279 7.41 -6.07 -3.39
C PRO A 279 7.14 -4.65 -3.90
N ALA A 280 7.54 -4.41 -5.14
CA ALA A 280 7.47 -3.10 -5.77
C ALA A 280 6.66 -3.16 -7.06
N TYR A 281 5.62 -2.33 -7.14
CA TYR A 281 4.76 -2.15 -8.30
C TYR A 281 5.16 -0.87 -9.02
N TRP A 282 5.74 -1.00 -10.20
CA TRP A 282 6.18 0.14 -11.01
C TRP A 282 5.26 0.36 -12.20
N THR A 283 4.68 1.57 -12.31
CA THR A 283 3.72 1.90 -13.37
C THR A 283 4.29 1.74 -14.78
N GLY A 284 5.61 1.89 -14.98
CA GLY A 284 6.28 1.67 -16.26
C GLY A 284 6.24 0.22 -16.79
N VAL A 285 5.97 -0.78 -15.94
CA VAL A 285 5.86 -2.20 -16.34
C VAL A 285 4.56 -2.87 -15.92
N HIS A 286 3.83 -2.28 -14.96
CA HIS A 286 2.55 -2.81 -14.48
C HIS A 286 1.34 -2.05 -15.06
N GLY A 287 1.55 -0.86 -15.62
CA GLY A 287 0.49 0.04 -16.06
C GLY A 287 -0.14 0.74 -14.87
N ASP A 288 -1.43 1.05 -14.97
CA ASP A 288 -2.21 1.50 -13.81
C ASP A 288 -2.13 0.47 -12.70
N VAL A 289 -1.88 0.93 -11.47
CA VAL A 289 -1.84 0.10 -10.26
C VAL A 289 -2.97 0.56 -9.34
N VAL A 290 -3.87 -0.36 -8.98
CA VAL A 290 -5.01 -0.07 -8.10
C VAL A 290 -4.87 -0.86 -6.81
N LEU A 291 -4.92 -0.17 -5.68
CA LEU A 291 -4.97 -0.74 -4.34
C LEU A 291 -6.42 -0.70 -3.86
N ARG A 292 -7.01 -1.85 -3.53
CA ARG A 292 -8.34 -1.94 -2.94
C ARG A 292 -8.25 -2.37 -1.49
N SER A 293 -8.88 -1.64 -0.59
CA SER A 293 -8.91 -1.96 0.84
C SER A 293 -10.33 -2.13 1.35
N ASP A 294 -10.60 -3.26 2.02
CA ASP A 294 -11.83 -3.52 2.77
C ASP A 294 -11.72 -3.12 4.25
N GLY A 295 -10.66 -2.39 4.62
CA GLY A 295 -10.38 -1.99 6.00
C GLY A 295 -9.53 -2.99 6.78
N ARG A 296 -9.23 -4.16 6.23
CA ARG A 296 -8.35 -5.16 6.85
C ARG A 296 -7.30 -5.70 5.88
N THR A 297 -7.71 -5.88 4.63
CA THR A 297 -6.95 -6.50 3.57
C THR A 297 -6.75 -5.49 2.45
N VAL A 298 -5.58 -5.51 1.82
CA VAL A 298 -5.28 -4.75 0.61
C VAL A 298 -5.14 -5.73 -0.55
N THR A 299 -5.91 -5.55 -1.61
CA THR A 299 -5.73 -6.23 -2.90
C THR A 299 -5.02 -5.30 -3.86
N VAL A 300 -3.92 -5.76 -4.47
CA VAL A 300 -3.22 -5.02 -5.52
C VAL A 300 -3.67 -5.53 -6.88
N LEU A 301 -4.05 -4.61 -7.77
CA LEU A 301 -4.40 -4.88 -9.15
C LEU A 301 -3.48 -4.10 -10.09
N SER A 302 -3.19 -4.66 -11.26
CA SER A 302 -2.45 -3.95 -12.32
C SER A 302 -2.88 -4.35 -13.72
N GLN A 303 -2.67 -3.49 -14.71
CA GLN A 303 -3.00 -3.77 -16.12
C GLN A 303 -2.15 -4.92 -16.67
N GLN A 304 -0.84 -4.86 -16.42
CA GLN A 304 0.12 -5.85 -16.89
C GLN A 304 0.66 -6.69 -15.73
N SER A 305 0.78 -8.00 -15.97
CA SER A 305 1.50 -8.91 -15.07
C SER A 305 2.99 -8.74 -15.29
N ALA A 306 3.73 -8.40 -14.24
CA ALA A 306 5.18 -8.31 -14.27
C ALA A 306 5.75 -8.76 -12.92
N THR A 307 7.07 -8.89 -12.84
CA THR A 307 7.74 -9.20 -11.57
C THR A 307 7.54 -8.08 -10.57
N THR A 308 7.29 -8.43 -9.31
CA THR A 308 7.26 -7.48 -8.19
C THR A 308 8.56 -7.48 -7.38
N VAL A 309 9.52 -8.34 -7.75
CA VAL A 309 10.87 -8.35 -7.19
C VAL A 309 11.57 -7.07 -7.60
N ALA A 310 11.77 -6.15 -6.66
CA ALA A 310 12.20 -4.78 -6.95
C ALA A 310 13.45 -4.72 -7.85
N THR A 311 14.47 -5.55 -7.61
CA THR A 311 15.72 -5.57 -8.40
C THR A 311 15.58 -6.17 -9.80
N ALA A 312 14.47 -6.86 -10.10
CA ALA A 312 14.19 -7.44 -11.41
C ALA A 312 13.25 -6.57 -12.27
N LEU A 313 12.68 -5.50 -11.71
CA LEU A 313 11.74 -4.62 -12.41
C LEU A 313 12.30 -4.02 -13.71
N ARG A 314 13.60 -3.74 -13.73
CA ARG A 314 14.30 -3.15 -14.88
C ARG A 314 14.45 -4.09 -16.07
N ASP A 315 14.26 -5.39 -15.86
CA ASP A 315 14.35 -6.42 -16.91
C ASP A 315 12.96 -6.82 -17.45
N ALA A 316 11.88 -6.31 -16.85
CA ALA A 316 10.51 -6.60 -17.26
C ALA A 316 10.10 -5.84 -18.53
N GLU A 317 9.05 -6.32 -19.20
CA GLU A 317 8.53 -5.67 -20.40
C GLU A 317 7.81 -4.37 -20.05
N ALA A 318 8.09 -3.31 -20.82
CA ALA A 318 7.43 -2.02 -20.66
C ALA A 318 5.94 -2.13 -21.02
N VAL A 319 5.10 -1.42 -20.27
CA VAL A 319 3.68 -1.22 -20.62
C VAL A 319 3.49 0.08 -21.38
N ASP A 320 2.49 0.15 -22.26
CA ASP A 320 2.09 1.43 -22.85
C ASP A 320 1.30 2.23 -21.80
N PRO A 321 1.77 3.43 -21.37
CA PRO A 321 1.03 4.28 -20.43
C PRO A 321 -0.33 4.76 -20.97
N ARG A 322 -0.58 4.63 -22.28
CA ARG A 322 -1.88 4.91 -22.90
C ARG A 322 -2.77 3.68 -23.05
N SER A 323 -2.35 2.52 -22.51
CA SER A 323 -3.19 1.33 -22.52
C SER A 323 -4.45 1.55 -21.69
N ASN A 324 -5.58 1.10 -22.23
CA ASN A 324 -6.86 1.06 -21.53
C ASN A 324 -7.24 -0.37 -21.13
N ASP A 325 -6.26 -1.27 -21.08
CA ASP A 325 -6.49 -2.63 -20.63
C ASP A 325 -7.00 -2.62 -19.17
N PRO A 326 -7.96 -3.49 -18.83
CA PRO A 326 -8.48 -3.55 -17.47
C PRO A 326 -7.40 -4.04 -16.49
N VAL A 327 -7.43 -3.53 -15.26
CA VAL A 327 -6.59 -4.06 -14.20
C VAL A 327 -7.08 -5.44 -13.74
N ALA A 328 -6.14 -6.32 -13.39
CA ALA A 328 -6.40 -7.64 -12.82
C ALA A 328 -5.70 -7.79 -11.48
N MET A 329 -6.27 -8.58 -10.57
CA MET A 329 -5.69 -8.87 -9.26
C MET A 329 -4.32 -9.55 -9.40
N ARG A 330 -3.36 -9.09 -8.59
CA ARG A 330 -1.97 -9.57 -8.52
C ARG A 330 -1.60 -10.12 -7.16
N GLU A 331 -2.07 -9.49 -6.09
CA GLU A 331 -1.67 -9.82 -4.72
C GLU A 331 -2.79 -9.43 -3.75
N GLN A 332 -2.90 -10.09 -2.60
CA GLN A 332 -3.85 -9.69 -1.57
C GLN A 332 -3.32 -9.96 -0.17
N PHE A 333 -3.23 -8.93 0.67
CA PHE A 333 -2.54 -9.06 1.94
C PHE A 333 -3.20 -8.35 3.12
N VAL A 334 -3.15 -8.97 4.32
CA VAL A 334 -3.79 -8.44 5.56
C VAL A 334 -2.88 -7.46 6.30
N ALA A 335 -3.30 -6.22 6.54
CA ALA A 335 -2.43 -5.15 7.04
C ALA A 335 -1.68 -5.45 8.36
N ASP A 336 -2.27 -6.23 9.27
CA ASP A 336 -1.72 -6.56 10.59
C ASP A 336 -0.97 -7.91 10.67
N SER A 337 -0.93 -8.70 9.59
CA SER A 337 -0.14 -9.93 9.58
C SER A 337 1.27 -9.63 9.10
N GLY A 338 2.28 -10.08 9.85
CA GLY A 338 3.70 -9.92 9.54
C GLY A 338 4.21 -10.59 8.25
N ARG A 339 3.35 -10.92 7.28
CA ARG A 339 3.74 -11.34 5.92
C ARG A 339 2.58 -11.36 4.95
N SER A 340 2.87 -11.01 3.70
CA SER A 340 1.95 -10.99 2.54
C SER A 340 1.33 -12.36 2.28
N VAL A 341 0.12 -12.36 1.74
CA VAL A 341 -0.56 -13.54 1.21
C VAL A 341 -0.51 -13.38 -0.31
N ASP A 342 0.53 -13.89 -0.97
CA ASP A 342 0.68 -13.64 -2.40
C ASP A 342 -0.33 -14.44 -3.23
N ALA A 343 -0.96 -13.74 -4.18
CA ALA A 343 -2.00 -14.24 -5.06
C ALA A 343 -1.44 -14.64 -6.43
N ILE A 344 -1.96 -15.77 -6.92
CA ILE A 344 -2.46 -16.08 -8.27
C ILE A 344 -1.83 -15.31 -9.45
N THR A 345 -1.13 -16.05 -10.31
CA THR A 345 -1.00 -15.73 -11.74
C THR A 345 -2.06 -16.51 -12.52
N PRO A 346 -2.95 -15.90 -13.33
CA PRO A 346 -4.02 -16.61 -14.01
C PRO A 346 -3.58 -17.10 -15.39
N ASP A 347 -3.30 -18.40 -15.52
CA ASP A 347 -3.42 -19.09 -16.80
C ASP A 347 -4.71 -19.91 -16.79
N GLY A 348 -5.60 -19.62 -17.74
CA GLY A 348 -6.96 -20.14 -17.80
C GLY A 348 -7.06 -21.66 -17.65
N GLY A 349 -7.40 -22.08 -16.44
CA GLY A 349 -7.87 -23.40 -16.07
C GLY A 349 -8.84 -23.24 -14.91
N THR A 350 -9.95 -23.97 -14.94
CA THR A 350 -10.99 -23.95 -13.89
C THR A 350 -10.36 -24.17 -12.51
N MET A 351 -10.11 -23.10 -11.76
CA MET A 351 -9.54 -23.18 -10.41
C MET A 351 -10.64 -23.60 -9.41
N THR A 352 -10.55 -24.84 -8.95
CA THR A 352 -11.16 -25.24 -7.69
C THR A 352 -10.16 -24.84 -6.62
N SER A 353 -10.54 -23.93 -5.71
CA SER A 353 -9.67 -23.41 -4.66
C SER A 353 -9.17 -24.55 -3.76
N VAL A 354 -7.86 -24.80 -3.75
CA VAL A 354 -7.19 -25.80 -2.89
C VAL A 354 -6.81 -25.25 -1.51
N ALA A 355 -6.97 -23.94 -1.29
CA ALA A 355 -6.72 -23.29 -0.01
C ALA A 355 -7.66 -23.89 1.07
N GLY A 356 -7.07 -24.61 2.03
CA GLY A 356 -7.79 -25.32 3.09
C GLY A 356 -8.14 -26.78 2.80
N GLN A 357 -7.60 -27.39 1.73
CA GLN A 357 -7.81 -28.81 1.45
C GLN A 357 -6.72 -29.75 1.98
N LEU A 358 -5.48 -29.30 2.23
CA LEU A 358 -4.41 -30.14 2.79
C LEU A 358 -4.07 -29.68 4.21
N SER A 359 -3.99 -30.60 5.18
CA SER A 359 -3.64 -30.31 6.58
C SER A 359 -2.51 -31.21 7.03
N LEU A 360 -1.57 -30.67 7.81
CA LEU A 360 -0.57 -31.46 8.51
C LEU A 360 -1.23 -32.11 9.73
N VAL A 361 -1.30 -33.44 9.74
CA VAL A 361 -2.02 -34.19 10.78
C VAL A 361 -1.08 -34.94 11.72
N GLU A 362 0.17 -35.13 11.34
CA GLU A 362 1.19 -35.75 12.19
C GLU A 362 2.58 -35.20 11.88
N VAL A 363 3.31 -34.88 12.95
CA VAL A 363 4.73 -34.53 12.91
C VAL A 363 5.46 -35.51 13.82
N HIS A 364 6.35 -36.31 13.25
CA HIS A 364 7.24 -37.20 13.99
C HIS A 364 8.67 -36.76 13.74
N ALA A 365 9.10 -35.69 14.43
CA ALA A 365 10.43 -35.12 14.29
C ALA A 365 11.50 -35.84 15.15
N ASP A 366 11.11 -36.38 16.31
CA ASP A 366 12.04 -37.03 17.24
C ASP A 366 12.19 -38.53 16.91
N ALA A 367 13.15 -38.86 16.05
CA ALA A 367 13.46 -40.24 15.68
C ALA A 367 14.05 -41.02 16.87
N ALA A 368 13.74 -42.31 16.97
CA ALA A 368 14.30 -43.14 18.02
C ALA A 368 15.82 -43.29 17.86
N GLY A 369 16.57 -42.73 18.81
CA GLY A 369 18.03 -42.86 18.86
C GLY A 369 18.74 -41.59 18.38
N ASN A 370 19.52 -41.70 17.31
CA ASN A 370 20.18 -40.57 16.67
C ASN A 370 19.48 -40.30 15.34
N ASP A 371 18.90 -39.13 15.18
CA ASP A 371 18.06 -38.78 14.03
C ASP A 371 18.82 -38.90 12.70
N ASN A 372 20.13 -38.58 12.69
CA ASN A 372 20.98 -38.74 11.51
C ASN A 372 21.28 -40.20 11.14
N GLU A 373 20.93 -41.16 12.00
CA GLU A 373 21.11 -42.60 11.78
C GLU A 373 19.76 -43.33 11.57
N ASN A 374 18.63 -42.67 11.81
CA ASN A 374 17.29 -43.24 11.74
C ASN A 374 16.28 -42.30 11.04
N LEU A 375 16.66 -41.85 9.84
CA LEU A 375 15.90 -40.85 9.07
C LEU A 375 14.50 -41.31 8.63
N ASP A 376 14.24 -42.62 8.60
CA ASP A 376 12.90 -43.16 8.30
C ASP A 376 11.97 -43.14 9.52
N ASP A 377 12.47 -42.79 10.69
CA ASP A 377 11.69 -42.51 11.92
C ASP A 377 11.54 -40.99 12.13
N GLU A 378 11.79 -40.21 11.07
CA GLU A 378 11.50 -38.78 10.97
C GLU A 378 10.53 -38.57 9.80
N TYR A 379 9.29 -38.17 10.07
CA TYR A 379 8.27 -38.07 9.02
C TYR A 379 7.16 -37.07 9.33
N LEU A 380 6.47 -36.65 8.26
CA LEU A 380 5.27 -35.83 8.31
C LEU A 380 4.13 -36.53 7.61
N THR A 381 2.92 -36.46 8.17
CA THR A 381 1.70 -36.95 7.51
C THR A 381 0.75 -35.81 7.21
N PHE A 382 0.29 -35.76 5.97
CA PHE A 382 -0.70 -34.81 5.49
C PHE A 382 -2.02 -35.51 5.17
N GLU A 383 -3.14 -34.84 5.38
CA GLU A 383 -4.49 -35.31 5.05
C GLU A 383 -5.19 -34.33 4.12
N ASN A 384 -5.88 -34.83 3.09
CA ASN A 384 -6.82 -34.03 2.34
C ASN A 384 -8.13 -33.85 3.15
N THR A 385 -8.29 -32.71 3.79
CA THR A 385 -9.46 -32.31 4.57
C THR A 385 -10.57 -31.64 3.74
N GLY A 386 -10.33 -31.43 2.44
CA GLY A 386 -11.28 -30.88 1.50
C GLY A 386 -12.37 -31.87 1.04
N ASP A 387 -13.23 -31.41 0.13
CA ASP A 387 -14.32 -32.19 -0.47
C ASP A 387 -14.03 -32.64 -1.92
N SER A 388 -12.87 -32.31 -2.46
CA SER A 388 -12.37 -32.74 -3.78
C SER A 388 -10.99 -33.39 -3.71
N THR A 389 -10.64 -34.20 -4.72
CA THR A 389 -9.28 -34.75 -4.85
C THR A 389 -8.25 -33.65 -5.12
N VAL A 390 -7.12 -33.70 -4.42
CA VAL A 390 -5.98 -32.78 -4.56
C VAL A 390 -4.85 -33.48 -5.32
N ASP A 391 -4.24 -32.81 -6.30
CA ASP A 391 -3.00 -33.24 -6.95
C ASP A 391 -1.82 -32.52 -6.30
N LEU A 392 -0.91 -33.29 -5.70
CA LEU A 392 0.28 -32.79 -5.03
C LEU A 392 1.50 -32.79 -5.96
N GLY A 393 1.38 -33.29 -7.19
CA GLY A 393 2.51 -33.40 -8.10
C GLY A 393 3.21 -32.06 -8.32
N GLY A 394 4.52 -31.99 -8.05
CA GLY A 394 5.31 -30.77 -8.19
C GLY A 394 5.26 -29.81 -7.00
N TRP A 395 4.41 -30.06 -6.00
CA TRP A 395 4.38 -29.27 -4.77
C TRP A 395 5.71 -29.43 -4.02
N VAL A 396 6.04 -28.47 -3.15
CA VAL A 396 7.30 -28.44 -2.40
C VAL A 396 7.01 -28.44 -0.90
N LEU A 397 7.54 -29.42 -0.19
CA LEU A 397 7.66 -29.46 1.26
C LEU A 397 9.02 -28.87 1.67
N ALA A 398 9.06 -28.00 2.67
CA ALA A 398 10.27 -27.32 3.12
C ALA A 398 10.27 -27.01 4.62
N ASP A 399 11.45 -26.78 5.17
CA ASP A 399 11.66 -26.28 6.54
C ASP A 399 12.06 -24.78 6.56
N ALA A 400 12.20 -24.20 7.76
CA ALA A 400 12.65 -22.81 7.91
C ALA A 400 14.13 -22.60 7.51
N ALA A 401 14.95 -23.66 7.52
CA ALA A 401 16.35 -23.61 7.12
C ALA A 401 16.57 -23.69 5.60
N GLY A 402 15.50 -23.97 4.83
CA GLY A 402 15.49 -23.98 3.38
C GLY A 402 15.76 -25.33 2.72
N HIS A 403 15.72 -26.44 3.47
CA HIS A 403 15.66 -27.79 2.92
C HIS A 403 14.35 -27.96 2.14
N ARG A 404 14.39 -28.66 1.00
CA ARG A 404 13.23 -28.81 0.10
C ARG A 404 13.07 -30.24 -0.42
N TYR A 405 11.82 -30.70 -0.46
CA TYR A 405 11.34 -31.92 -1.10
C TYR A 405 10.26 -31.58 -2.12
N THR A 406 10.36 -32.10 -3.34
CA THR A 406 9.33 -31.92 -4.36
C THR A 406 8.52 -33.20 -4.49
N PHE A 407 7.20 -33.11 -4.27
CA PHE A 407 6.29 -34.23 -4.44
C PHE A 407 6.35 -34.77 -5.89
N PRO A 408 6.52 -36.09 -6.08
CA PRO A 408 6.56 -36.71 -7.40
C PRO A 408 5.28 -36.45 -8.21
N SER A 409 5.39 -36.42 -9.53
CA SER A 409 4.22 -36.27 -10.40
C SER A 409 3.25 -37.44 -10.24
N GLY A 410 1.95 -37.15 -10.22
CA GLY A 410 0.88 -38.16 -10.10
C GLY A 410 0.52 -38.56 -8.67
N VAL A 411 1.11 -37.91 -7.64
CA VAL A 411 0.67 -38.04 -6.26
C VAL A 411 -0.65 -37.27 -6.09
N THR A 412 -1.74 -37.99 -5.85
CA THR A 412 -3.07 -37.40 -5.63
C THR A 412 -3.66 -37.92 -4.33
N LEU A 413 -4.50 -37.10 -3.67
CA LEU A 413 -5.22 -37.45 -2.45
C LEU A 413 -6.71 -37.20 -2.63
N ALA A 414 -7.55 -38.23 -2.57
CA ALA A 414 -9.00 -38.06 -2.46
C ALA A 414 -9.40 -37.49 -1.08
N PRO A 415 -10.62 -36.94 -0.93
CA PRO A 415 -11.12 -36.47 0.38
C PRO A 415 -10.93 -37.51 1.49
N GLY A 416 -10.23 -37.14 2.56
CA GLY A 416 -9.88 -37.99 3.70
C GLY A 416 -8.70 -38.93 3.49
N GLU A 417 -8.05 -38.94 2.31
CA GLU A 417 -6.81 -39.69 2.10
C GLU A 417 -5.59 -38.97 2.69
N ARG A 418 -4.57 -39.76 3.02
CA ARG A 418 -3.34 -39.29 3.65
C ARG A 418 -2.10 -39.68 2.85
N VAL A 419 -1.07 -38.85 2.95
CA VAL A 419 0.28 -39.16 2.50
C VAL A 419 1.26 -38.90 3.62
N THR A 420 2.21 -39.82 3.82
CA THR A 420 3.33 -39.67 4.74
C THR A 420 4.61 -39.48 3.94
N VAL A 421 5.39 -38.47 4.31
CA VAL A 421 6.72 -38.20 3.74
C VAL A 421 7.76 -38.51 4.82
N TYR A 422 8.56 -39.55 4.59
CA TYR A 422 9.69 -39.93 5.44
C TYR A 422 10.96 -39.20 4.99
N THR A 423 11.77 -38.69 5.92
CA THR A 423 13.00 -37.97 5.62
C THR A 423 14.05 -38.88 4.98
N GLY A 424 14.10 -40.15 5.41
CA GLY A 424 15.08 -41.11 4.94
C GLY A 424 14.81 -41.67 3.54
N SER A 425 15.24 -42.90 3.30
CA SER A 425 15.29 -43.49 1.96
C SER A 425 14.40 -44.72 1.87
N GLY A 426 13.61 -44.80 0.80
CA GLY A 426 12.73 -45.95 0.57
C GLY A 426 12.26 -46.03 -0.88
N THR A 427 11.11 -46.63 -1.10
CA THR A 427 10.47 -46.71 -2.43
C THR A 427 9.09 -46.11 -2.32
N ASP A 428 8.84 -45.05 -3.08
CA ASP A 428 7.54 -44.39 -3.11
C ASP A 428 6.40 -45.37 -3.45
N GLY A 429 5.31 -45.27 -2.71
CA GLY A 429 4.17 -46.16 -2.76
C GLY A 429 2.85 -45.43 -2.55
N ALA A 430 1.77 -46.20 -2.38
CA ALA A 430 0.45 -45.63 -2.15
C ALA A 430 0.40 -44.99 -0.74
N GLY A 431 0.49 -43.66 -0.68
CA GLY A 431 0.41 -42.88 0.55
C GLY A 431 1.72 -42.80 1.35
N GLU A 432 2.84 -43.32 0.83
CA GLU A 432 4.15 -43.25 1.46
C GLU A 432 5.19 -42.74 0.45
N LEU A 433 5.92 -41.70 0.84
CA LEU A 433 6.93 -41.03 0.03
C LEU A 433 8.23 -40.90 0.83
N TYR A 434 9.36 -40.90 0.14
CA TYR A 434 10.69 -40.83 0.78
C TYR A 434 11.51 -39.67 0.21
N TRP A 435 12.01 -38.80 1.08
CA TRP A 435 12.79 -37.62 0.69
C TRP A 435 14.18 -38.01 0.18
N GLY A 436 14.82 -39.01 0.79
CA GLY A 436 16.17 -39.42 0.48
C GLY A 436 17.22 -38.40 0.96
N ALA A 437 16.96 -37.73 2.08
CA ALA A 437 17.89 -36.79 2.67
C ALA A 437 19.12 -37.51 3.27
N ASP A 438 20.26 -36.81 3.32
CA ASP A 438 21.52 -37.33 3.88
C ASP A 438 21.68 -37.02 5.39
N GLY A 439 20.65 -36.44 6.02
CA GLY A 439 20.65 -36.02 7.42
C GLY A 439 19.25 -35.58 7.89
N ALA A 440 19.09 -35.41 9.20
CA ALA A 440 17.82 -35.04 9.80
C ALA A 440 17.39 -33.64 9.34
N ILE A 441 16.09 -33.46 9.09
CA ILE A 441 15.52 -32.22 8.56
C ILE A 441 14.66 -31.52 9.61
N TRP A 442 13.92 -32.29 10.42
CA TRP A 442 12.89 -31.80 11.32
C TRP A 442 13.43 -31.68 12.74
N ASN A 443 13.64 -30.45 13.22
CA ASN A 443 14.24 -30.22 14.53
C ASN A 443 13.36 -30.71 15.72
N ASN A 444 13.90 -31.51 16.64
CA ASN A 444 13.14 -32.06 17.81
C ASN A 444 12.64 -30.98 18.79
N GLY A 445 13.26 -29.81 18.80
CA GLY A 445 12.88 -28.67 19.65
C GLY A 445 11.93 -27.67 18.98
N GLY A 446 11.40 -28.04 17.81
CA GLY A 446 10.48 -27.25 17.01
C GLY A 446 11.07 -26.79 15.69
N ASP A 447 10.21 -26.75 14.67
CA ASP A 447 10.51 -26.32 13.31
C ASP A 447 9.25 -25.79 12.62
N THR A 448 9.43 -25.19 11.44
CA THR A 448 8.33 -24.74 10.58
C THR A 448 8.20 -25.69 9.39
N VAL A 449 7.07 -26.37 9.29
CA VAL A 449 6.70 -27.15 8.10
C VAL A 449 6.01 -26.23 7.10
N LEU A 450 6.60 -26.08 5.92
CA LEU A 450 6.01 -25.34 4.80
C LEU A 450 5.68 -26.30 3.66
N VAL A 451 4.45 -26.31 3.17
CA VAL A 451 4.11 -26.93 1.88
C VAL A 451 3.61 -25.85 0.94
N SER A 452 4.21 -25.76 -0.24
CA SER A 452 3.75 -24.88 -1.33
C SER A 452 3.36 -25.68 -2.56
N THR A 453 2.41 -25.18 -3.34
CA THR A 453 2.07 -25.76 -4.64
C THR A 453 3.25 -25.69 -5.62
N ASP A 454 3.15 -26.37 -6.76
CA ASP A 454 4.09 -26.25 -7.88
C ASP A 454 4.14 -24.83 -8.47
N GLU A 455 3.08 -24.05 -8.28
CA GLU A 455 2.97 -22.61 -8.59
C GLU A 455 3.51 -21.69 -7.48
N GLY A 456 4.00 -22.25 -6.36
CA GLY A 456 4.63 -21.51 -5.26
C GLY A 456 3.68 -20.96 -4.20
N ALA A 457 2.39 -21.29 -4.26
CA ALA A 457 1.41 -20.87 -3.25
C ALA A 457 1.53 -21.73 -1.98
N VAL A 458 1.74 -21.13 -0.80
CA VAL A 458 1.83 -21.86 0.46
C VAL A 458 0.43 -22.38 0.86
N VAL A 459 0.33 -23.68 1.10
CA VAL A 459 -0.92 -24.41 1.45
C VAL A 459 -0.88 -25.00 2.85
N VAL A 460 0.31 -25.24 3.40
CA VAL A 460 0.54 -25.59 4.81
C VAL A 460 1.68 -24.74 5.32
N GLU A 461 1.49 -24.05 6.44
CA GLU A 461 2.54 -23.38 7.22
C GLU A 461 2.22 -23.65 8.69
N GLU A 462 2.92 -24.61 9.29
CA GLU A 462 2.70 -25.01 10.68
C GLU A 462 4.01 -25.06 11.46
N GLU A 463 4.02 -24.41 12.61
CA GLU A 463 5.11 -24.54 13.58
C GLU A 463 4.77 -25.62 14.61
N TYR A 464 5.73 -26.49 14.90
CA TYR A 464 5.67 -27.37 16.06
C TYR A 464 6.81 -27.03 17.04
N THR A 465 6.66 -27.43 18.31
CA THR A 465 7.57 -27.05 19.41
C THR A 465 7.93 -28.23 20.29
#